data_AF-A0A244EHY6-F1
#
_entry.id   AF-A0A244EHY6-F1
#
_cell.length_a   1.000
_cell.length_b   1.000
_cell.length_c   1.000
_cell.angle_alpha   90.00
_cell.angle_beta   90.00
_cell.angle_gamma   90.00
#
_symmetry.space_group_name_H-M   'P 1'
#
loop_
_entity.id
_entity.type
_entity.pdbx_description
1 polymer ?
#
loop_
_entity_poly.entity_id
_entity_poly.type
_entity_poly.pdbx_seq_one_letter_code
_entity_poly.pdbx_strand_id
1 'polypeptide(L)'
;MCGSVGVEDWSHHVGHAEFVEARFLRTYCDRDDHRHIHGANLGVAGDAYVRAGGFSEVARHEDVALVEALASTGARIAWSAKPRVVTSARRDARAQGGFGDALLAAVALGMALPQAVPA
;
A
#
# COMPACT_ATOMS: atom_id res chain seq x y z
N MET A 1 0.97 -4.48 -13.95
CA MET A 1 -0.30 -4.64 -13.22
C MET A 1 -0.02 -4.24 -11.79
N CYS A 2 -0.83 -3.32 -11.26
CA CYS A 2 -0.82 -2.94 -9.85
C CYS A 2 -2.12 -3.49 -9.23
N GLY A 3 -1.98 -4.30 -8.18
CA GLY A 3 -3.11 -4.89 -7.47
C GLY A 3 -3.29 -4.32 -6.06
N SER A 4 -4.38 -4.70 -5.40
CA SER A 4 -4.71 -4.23 -4.05
C SER A 4 -4.15 -5.15 -2.96
N VAL A 5 -4.13 -4.66 -1.73
CA VAL A 5 -3.76 -5.44 -0.54
C VAL A 5 -4.92 -5.49 0.43
N GLY A 6 -5.02 -6.61 1.13
CA GLY A 6 -5.87 -6.77 2.31
C GLY A 6 -5.02 -6.95 3.56
N VAL A 7 -5.63 -6.70 4.71
CA VAL A 7 -5.09 -7.01 6.02
C VAL A 7 -6.18 -7.76 6.78
N GLU A 8 -5.83 -8.92 7.32
CA GLU A 8 -6.78 -9.80 8.02
C GLU A 8 -6.54 -9.82 9.54
N ASP A 9 -5.33 -9.49 10.00
CA ASP A 9 -4.97 -9.45 11.41
C ASP A 9 -4.47 -8.06 11.81
N TRP A 10 -5.29 -7.38 12.61
CA TRP A 10 -5.02 -6.05 13.18
C TRP A 10 -4.52 -6.09 14.63
N SER A 11 -4.38 -7.28 15.23
CA SER A 11 -4.02 -7.47 16.64
C SER A 11 -2.66 -6.86 17.02
N HIS A 12 -1.79 -6.65 16.03
CA HIS A 12 -0.52 -5.94 16.18
C HIS A 12 -0.68 -4.50 16.69
N HIS A 13 -1.86 -3.87 16.53
CA HIS A 13 -2.20 -2.53 17.01
C HIS A 13 -3.01 -2.57 18.31
N VAL A 14 -2.51 -3.25 19.35
CA VAL A 14 -3.18 -3.37 20.67
C VAL A 14 -3.69 -2.02 21.18
N GLY A 15 -4.97 -1.98 21.58
CA GLY A 15 -5.65 -0.76 22.04
C GLY A 15 -6.20 0.15 20.93
N HIS A 16 -5.81 -0.08 19.66
CA HIS A 16 -6.23 0.73 18.51
C HIS A 16 -6.66 -0.08 17.28
N ALA A 17 -6.71 -1.42 17.37
CA ALA A 17 -6.94 -2.31 16.24
C ALA A 17 -8.20 -1.93 15.43
N GLU A 18 -9.35 -1.80 16.09
CA GLU A 18 -10.62 -1.42 15.46
C GLU A 18 -10.54 -0.05 14.77
N PHE A 19 -9.87 0.91 15.40
CA PHE A 19 -9.72 2.25 14.83
C PHE A 19 -8.85 2.23 13.56
N VAL A 20 -7.72 1.52 13.60
CA VAL A 20 -6.80 1.41 12.46
C VAL A 20 -7.49 0.69 11.30
N GLU A 21 -8.17 -0.42 11.59
CA GLU A 21 -8.96 -1.16 10.62
C GLU A 21 -10.04 -0.27 9.99
N ALA A 22 -10.88 0.38 10.80
CA ALA A 22 -11.93 1.25 10.29
C ALA A 22 -11.38 2.40 9.46
N ARG A 23 -10.23 2.97 9.85
CA ARG A 23 -9.55 4.01 9.08
C ARG A 23 -9.00 3.46 7.76
N PHE A 24 -8.37 2.30 7.77
CA PHE A 24 -7.89 1.64 6.55
C PHE A 24 -9.04 1.38 5.60
N LEU A 25 -10.10 0.69 6.04
CA LEU A 25 -11.27 0.37 5.22
C LEU A 25 -11.96 1.62 4.64
N ARG A 26 -11.97 2.74 5.39
CA ARG A 26 -12.57 4.00 4.92
C ARG A 26 -11.72 4.75 3.91
N THR A 27 -10.39 4.64 3.99
CA THR A 27 -9.47 5.44 3.17
C THR A 27 -8.82 4.65 2.03
N TYR A 28 -8.88 3.32 2.10
CA TYR A 28 -8.30 2.44 1.10
C TYR A 28 -9.28 2.22 -0.06
N CYS A 29 -8.93 2.75 -1.24
CA CYS A 29 -9.69 2.52 -2.47
C CYS A 29 -9.43 1.11 -3.03
N ASP A 30 -10.34 0.17 -2.72
CA ASP A 30 -10.23 -1.23 -3.11
C ASP A 30 -11.19 -1.59 -4.26
N ARG A 31 -10.93 -1.01 -5.42
CA ARG A 31 -11.69 -1.22 -6.66
C ARG A 31 -10.80 -0.98 -7.87
N ASP A 32 -11.23 -1.46 -9.03
CA ASP A 32 -10.54 -1.17 -10.29
C ASP A 32 -10.36 0.35 -10.47
N ASP A 33 -9.30 0.73 -11.19
CA ASP A 33 -8.84 2.11 -11.32
C ASP A 33 -8.35 2.77 -10.01
N HIS A 34 -8.03 1.99 -8.98
CA HIS A 34 -7.22 2.50 -7.86
C HIS A 34 -5.88 3.07 -8.35
N ARG A 35 -5.20 3.82 -7.47
CA ARG A 35 -3.85 4.35 -7.71
C ARG A 35 -2.85 3.91 -6.65
N HIS A 36 -3.21 2.88 -5.88
CA HIS A 36 -2.29 2.22 -4.97
C HIS A 36 -1.25 1.41 -5.72
N ILE A 37 0.01 1.60 -5.34
CA ILE A 37 1.14 0.80 -5.78
C ILE A 37 1.67 0.07 -4.55
N HIS A 38 1.75 -1.25 -4.66
CA HIS A 38 2.27 -2.10 -3.59
C HIS A 38 3.26 -3.06 -4.22
N GLY A 39 4.54 -3.00 -3.81
CA GLY A 39 5.54 -3.98 -4.26
C GLY A 39 5.12 -5.43 -3.99
N ALA A 40 4.34 -5.68 -2.94
CA ALA A 40 3.78 -6.99 -2.61
C ALA A 40 2.76 -7.52 -3.65
N ASN A 41 2.19 -6.64 -4.48
CA ASN A 41 1.20 -6.99 -5.51
C ASN A 41 1.46 -6.20 -6.81
N LEU A 42 2.66 -6.38 -7.34
CA LEU A 42 3.11 -5.78 -8.58
C LEU A 42 3.54 -6.88 -9.57
N GLY A 43 2.99 -6.85 -10.78
CA GLY A 43 3.37 -7.76 -11.86
C GLY A 43 3.80 -6.99 -13.10
N VAL A 44 4.92 -7.37 -13.70
CA VAL A 44 5.49 -6.72 -14.89
C VAL A 44 5.94 -7.77 -15.90
N ALA A 45 5.72 -7.49 -17.20
CA ALA A 45 6.27 -8.32 -18.26
C ALA A 45 7.79 -8.10 -18.32
N GLY A 46 8.57 -9.18 -18.48
CA GLY A 46 10.04 -9.10 -18.38
C GLY A 46 10.67 -8.14 -19.39
N ASP A 47 10.14 -8.08 -20.61
CA ASP A 47 10.58 -7.15 -21.65
C ASP A 47 10.28 -5.69 -21.28
N ALA A 48 9.11 -5.41 -20.69
CA ALA A 48 8.74 -4.09 -20.20
C ALA A 48 9.60 -3.66 -19.00
N TYR A 49 9.93 -4.59 -18.09
CA TYR A 49 10.83 -4.35 -16.97
C TYR A 49 12.22 -3.92 -17.46
N VAL A 50 12.79 -4.66 -18.43
CA VAL A 50 14.09 -4.32 -19.03
C VAL A 50 14.05 -2.98 -19.75
N ARG A 51 12.99 -2.70 -20.53
CA ARG A 51 12.83 -1.40 -21.20
C ARG A 51 12.71 -0.23 -20.22
N ALA A 52 12.09 -0.43 -19.07
CA ALA A 52 11.96 0.57 -18.02
C ALA A 52 13.26 0.78 -17.20
N GLY A 53 14.31 -0.02 -17.45
CA GLY A 53 15.57 0.06 -16.70
C GLY A 53 15.58 -0.71 -15.38
N GLY A 54 14.50 -1.45 -15.09
CA GLY A 54 14.35 -2.22 -13.85
C GLY A 54 14.12 -1.37 -12.60
N PHE A 55 14.32 -1.98 -11.42
CA PHE A 55 14.24 -1.25 -10.15
C PHE A 55 15.39 -0.25 -10.01
N SER A 56 15.04 0.98 -9.61
CA SER A 56 16.02 1.99 -9.24
C SER A 56 16.65 1.65 -7.88
N GLU A 57 17.93 1.94 -7.72
CA GLU A 57 18.65 1.77 -6.45
C GLU A 57 18.32 2.92 -5.49
N VAL A 58 17.10 2.90 -4.94
CA VAL A 58 16.60 3.87 -3.97
C VAL A 58 16.24 3.16 -2.66
N ALA A 59 16.35 3.89 -1.54
CA ALA A 59 16.10 3.32 -0.22
C ALA A 59 14.62 2.97 0.04
N ARG A 60 13.69 3.60 -0.68
CA ARG A 60 12.23 3.41 -0.56
C ARG A 60 11.51 3.86 -1.82
N HIS A 61 10.29 3.38 -2.00
CA HIS A 61 9.41 3.73 -3.13
C HIS A 61 9.97 3.28 -4.49
N GLU A 62 10.77 2.21 -4.49
CA GLU A 62 11.32 1.59 -5.69
C GLU A 62 10.21 1.03 -6.60
N ASP A 63 9.11 0.58 -6.01
CA ASP A 63 7.91 0.13 -6.70
C ASP A 63 7.18 1.27 -7.42
N VAL A 64 7.03 2.42 -6.76
CA VAL A 64 6.49 3.64 -7.36
C VAL A 64 7.38 4.11 -8.51
N ALA A 65 8.70 4.19 -8.29
CA ALA A 65 9.66 4.58 -9.31
C ALA A 65 9.61 3.66 -10.53
N LEU A 66 9.49 2.34 -10.33
CA LEU A 66 9.35 1.38 -11.42
C LEU A 66 8.04 1.59 -12.21
N VAL A 67 6.91 1.84 -11.54
CA VAL A 67 5.63 2.09 -12.22
C VAL A 67 5.66 3.38 -13.02
N GLU A 68 6.28 4.44 -12.51
CA GLU A 68 6.49 5.70 -13.23
C GLU A 68 7.41 5.50 -14.46
N ALA A 69 8.51 4.76 -14.30
CA ALA A 69 9.40 4.42 -15.41
C ALA A 69 8.66 3.61 -16.49
N LEU A 70 7.89 2.59 -16.10
CA LEU A 70 7.03 1.83 -17.02
C LEU A 70 6.06 2.75 -17.76
N ALA A 71 5.38 3.68 -17.07
CA ALA A 71 4.49 4.64 -17.70
C ALA A 71 5.23 5.52 -18.73
N SER A 72 6.45 5.98 -18.42
CA SER A 72 7.26 6.79 -19.34
C SER A 72 7.69 6.04 -20.60
N THR A 73 7.78 4.70 -20.56
CA THR A 73 8.03 3.87 -21.75
C THR A 73 6.78 3.63 -22.61
N GLY A 74 5.63 4.17 -22.21
CA GLY A 74 4.34 3.92 -22.87
C GLY A 74 3.72 2.57 -22.51
N ALA A 75 4.19 1.90 -21.44
CA ALA A 75 3.60 0.64 -21.01
C ALA A 75 2.16 0.84 -20.51
N ARG A 76 1.27 -0.10 -20.84
CA ARG A 76 -0.10 -0.11 -20.32
C ARG A 76 -0.10 -0.66 -18.89
N ILE A 77 -0.51 0.17 -17.95
CA ILE A 77 -0.65 -0.22 -16.54
C ILE A 77 -2.10 -0.61 -16.27
N ALA A 78 -2.32 -1.88 -15.96
CA ALA A 78 -3.59 -2.35 -15.44
C ALA A 78 -3.68 -2.06 -13.93
N TRP A 79 -4.68 -1.29 -13.52
CA TRP A 79 -5.02 -0.99 -12.13
C TRP A 79 -6.25 -1.82 -11.74
N SER A 80 -6.03 -2.98 -11.13
CA SER A 80 -7.14 -3.90 -10.86
C SER A 80 -7.17 -4.38 -9.43
N ALA A 81 -8.35 -4.34 -8.81
CA ALA A 81 -8.58 -4.87 -7.47
C ALA A 81 -8.87 -6.39 -7.46
N LYS A 82 -8.91 -7.04 -8.63
CA LYS A 82 -9.11 -8.49 -8.74
C LYS A 82 -7.97 -9.29 -8.11
N PRO A 83 -6.69 -9.07 -8.48
CA PRO A 83 -5.57 -9.67 -7.75
C PRO A 83 -5.43 -8.97 -6.40
N ARG A 84 -5.64 -9.72 -5.31
CA ARG A 84 -5.43 -9.27 -3.94
C ARG A 84 -4.45 -10.18 -3.24
N VAL A 85 -3.55 -9.57 -2.47
CA VAL A 85 -2.69 -10.28 -1.53
C VAL A 85 -2.97 -9.81 -0.10
N VAL A 86 -2.84 -10.72 0.86
CA VAL A 86 -2.90 -10.37 2.28
C VAL A 86 -1.51 -9.97 2.76
N THR A 87 -1.42 -8.84 3.44
CA THR A 87 -0.18 -8.35 4.07
C THR A 87 -0.40 -8.14 5.57
N SER A 88 0.67 -8.19 6.36
CA SER A 88 0.57 -8.05 7.82
C SER A 88 0.49 -6.60 8.28
N ALA A 89 -0.28 -6.33 9.34
CA ALA A 89 -0.33 -5.04 10.04
C ALA A 89 0.78 -4.88 11.10
N ARG A 90 1.95 -5.52 10.89
CA ARG A 90 3.03 -5.48 11.89
C ARG A 90 3.48 -4.04 12.14
N ARG A 91 3.67 -3.68 13.42
CA ARG A 91 4.25 -2.39 13.82
C ARG A 91 5.75 -2.32 13.58
N ASP A 92 6.44 -3.44 13.70
CA ASP A 92 7.87 -3.55 13.38
C ASP A 92 8.04 -3.83 11.88
N ALA A 93 8.07 -2.75 11.10
CA ALA A 93 8.15 -2.81 9.65
C ALA A 93 9.61 -2.97 9.18
N ARG A 94 9.81 -3.84 8.19
CA ARG A 94 11.14 -4.07 7.58
C ARG A 94 11.57 -2.95 6.63
N ALA A 95 10.60 -2.19 6.11
CA ALA A 95 10.81 -1.11 5.16
C ALA A 95 10.34 0.20 5.80
N GLN A 96 11.28 1.14 5.97
CA GLN A 96 11.00 2.48 6.46
C GLN A 96 10.28 3.29 5.37
N GLY A 97 9.28 4.08 5.76
CA GLY A 97 8.39 4.81 4.87
C GLY A 97 7.40 3.93 4.10
N GLY A 98 7.29 2.64 4.46
CA GLY A 98 6.42 1.68 3.79
C GLY A 98 5.02 1.58 4.40
N PHE A 99 4.31 0.49 4.05
CA PHE A 99 2.94 0.23 4.50
C PHE A 99 2.78 0.23 6.03
N GLY A 100 3.72 -0.36 6.77
CA GLY A 100 3.67 -0.38 8.23
C GLY A 100 3.72 1.02 8.85
N ASP A 101 4.58 1.90 8.32
CA ASP A 101 4.67 3.30 8.76
C ASP A 101 3.41 4.08 8.42
N ALA A 102 2.75 3.79 7.29
CA ALA A 102 1.46 4.37 6.96
C ALA A 102 0.36 3.97 7.96
N LEU A 103 0.36 2.72 8.42
CA LEU A 103 -0.56 2.25 9.48
C LEU A 103 -0.23 2.89 10.85
N LEU A 104 1.05 3.05 11.19
CA LEU A 104 1.46 3.73 12.42
C LEU A 104 1.07 5.23 12.40
N ALA A 105 1.23 5.89 11.26
CA ALA A 105 0.78 7.28 11.07
C ALA A 105 -0.74 7.40 11.24
N ALA A 106 -1.49 6.42 10.75
CA ALA A 106 -2.94 6.35 10.95
C ALA A 106 -3.31 6.27 12.45
N VAL A 107 -2.59 5.47 13.26
CA VAL A 107 -2.74 5.45 14.73
C VAL A 107 -2.46 6.81 15.35
N ALA A 108 -1.33 7.43 15.00
CA ALA A 108 -0.92 8.71 15.57
C ALA A 108 -1.95 9.82 15.31
N LEU A 109 -2.50 9.87 14.09
CA LEU A 109 -3.61 10.76 13.72
C LEU A 109 -4.88 10.48 14.56
N GLY A 110 -5.16 9.21 14.87
CA GLY A 110 -6.28 8.81 15.72
C GLY A 110 -6.16 9.22 17.17
N MET A 111 -4.93 9.22 17.72
CA MET A 111 -4.65 9.72 19.07
C MET A 111 -4.77 11.25 19.17
N ALA A 112 -4.50 11.96 18.07
CA ALA A 112 -4.57 13.42 18.02
C ALA A 112 -5.99 13.98 17.84
N LEU A 113 -6.94 13.17 17.35
CA LEU A 113 -8.33 13.58 17.16
C LEU A 113 -9.16 13.18 18.40
N PRO A 114 -9.93 14.10 19.01
CA PRO A 114 -10.84 13.73 20.09
C PRO A 114 -11.84 12.68 19.59
N GLN A 115 -11.98 11.59 20.35
CA GLN A 115 -12.94 10.54 20.04
C GLN A 115 -14.34 11.16 20.03
N ALA A 116 -15.00 11.16 18.88
CA ALA A 116 -16.40 11.59 18.80
C ALA A 116 -17.23 10.63 19.67
N VAL A 117 -17.79 11.14 20.76
CA VAL A 117 -18.71 10.40 21.62
C VAL A 117 -19.97 10.11 20.78
N PRO A 118 -20.39 8.85 20.61
CA PRO A 118 -21.65 8.56 19.94
C PRO A 118 -22.80 9.09 20.80
N ALA A 119 -23.75 9.77 20.14
CA ALA A 119 -24.96 10.34 20.73
C ALA A 119 -25.98 9.26 21.15
#